data_AF-A0A965DXA9-F1
#
_entry.id   AF-A0A965DXA9-F1
#
_cell.length_a   1.000
_cell.length_b   1.000
_cell.length_c   1.000
_cell.angle_alpha   90.00
_cell.angle_beta   90.00
_cell.angle_gamma   90.00
#
_symmetry.space_group_name_H-M   'P 1'
#
loop_
_entity.id
_entity.type
_entity.pdbx_description
1 polymer ?
#
loop_
_entity_poly.entity_id
_entity_poly.type
_entity_poly.pdbx_seq_one_letter_code
_entity_poly.pdbx_strand_id
1 'polypeptide(L)'
;MKSDRWSRSLAALFLAGSGWSVMAETPAPAEQGTVIEVTPLPSTAPPQGRMGVLRRCKLWLQDCFLGYPSEFEPVPFGAALRANMTTMVANGEAARMVFYDYDFIPGTASLNHRGQEHLARIQQGFFKHNYPIIIEWCGPPGLADARRLALLRDLSIGGVAVSPQRVVTGPPIAVGMSGLESEIVYRNLLMQTQSAGISMSGGVSRSGNATPQAPPPAPVQP
;
A
#
# COMPACT_ATOMS: atom_id res chain seq x y z
N MET A 1 52.99 -31.46 23.92
CA MET A 1 53.70 -30.67 22.89
C MET A 1 53.75 -31.48 21.60
N LYS A 2 52.93 -31.10 20.62
CA LYS A 2 52.80 -31.58 19.23
C LYS A 2 51.44 -31.01 18.76
N SER A 3 51.25 -30.27 17.68
CA SER A 3 52.09 -29.60 16.69
C SER A 3 51.10 -28.83 15.82
N ASP A 4 51.32 -27.54 15.61
CA ASP A 4 50.61 -26.72 14.64
C ASP A 4 50.92 -27.12 13.19
N ARG A 5 49.94 -26.85 12.31
CA ARG A 5 50.03 -26.23 10.97
C ARG A 5 49.29 -27.00 9.87
N TRP A 6 48.79 -26.19 8.92
CA TRP A 6 48.13 -26.47 7.63
C TRP A 6 46.61 -26.67 7.76
N SER A 7 45.72 -25.83 7.21
CA SER A 7 45.83 -24.99 6.01
C SER A 7 44.95 -23.73 6.13
N ARG A 8 45.52 -22.60 5.73
CA ARG A 8 44.82 -21.33 5.45
C ARG A 8 44.77 -21.15 3.93
N SER A 9 43.79 -20.36 3.48
CA SER A 9 43.49 -19.86 2.12
C SER A 9 42.28 -20.59 1.52
N LEU A 10 41.24 -19.92 1.04
CA LEU A 10 41.26 -18.71 0.20
C LEU A 10 40.04 -17.79 0.41
N ALA A 11 40.34 -16.50 0.28
CA ALA A 11 39.53 -15.44 -0.34
C ALA A 11 38.27 -14.94 0.37
N ALA A 12 38.47 -13.83 1.09
CA ALA A 12 37.55 -12.71 1.07
C ALA A 12 37.74 -11.92 -0.25
N LEU A 13 36.64 -11.53 -0.89
CA LEU A 13 36.57 -10.27 -1.64
C LEU A 13 35.11 -9.79 -1.73
N PHE A 14 34.90 -8.65 -1.06
CA PHE A 14 33.87 -7.61 -1.20
C PHE A 14 33.42 -7.40 -2.67
N LEU A 15 32.21 -6.93 -3.02
CA LEU A 15 31.50 -5.73 -2.57
C LEU A 15 30.09 -5.67 -3.22
N ALA A 16 29.17 -4.96 -2.55
CA ALA A 16 28.01 -4.23 -3.07
C ALA A 16 26.71 -5.01 -3.41
N GLY A 17 25.61 -4.63 -2.74
CA GLY A 17 24.26 -5.07 -3.07
C GLY A 17 23.28 -4.95 -1.91
N SER A 18 23.29 -3.82 -1.21
CA SER A 18 22.40 -3.49 -0.10
C SER A 18 20.93 -3.52 -0.49
N GLY A 19 20.19 -4.45 0.12
CA GLY A 19 18.96 -4.12 0.84
C GLY A 19 17.66 -4.00 0.05
N TRP A 20 17.18 -5.09 -0.56
CA TRP A 20 15.74 -5.27 -0.86
C TRP A 20 15.19 -6.47 -0.08
N SER A 21 14.70 -6.21 1.13
CA SER A 21 13.74 -7.07 1.83
C SER A 21 13.21 -6.34 3.06
N VAL A 22 12.13 -5.59 2.89
CA VAL A 22 11.02 -5.51 3.84
C VAL A 22 9.76 -5.19 3.01
N MET A 23 9.03 -6.23 2.61
CA MET A 23 7.59 -6.10 2.37
C MET A 23 6.97 -5.90 3.75
N ALA A 24 6.77 -4.65 4.15
CA ALA A 24 5.93 -4.33 5.28
C ALA A 24 4.48 -4.42 4.79
N GLU A 25 3.95 -5.63 4.82
CA GLU A 25 2.53 -5.90 4.77
C GLU A 25 1.90 -5.23 6.00
N THR A 26 1.31 -4.06 5.79
CA THR A 26 0.52 -3.39 6.83
C THR A 26 -0.85 -4.07 6.85
N PRO A 27 -1.27 -4.66 7.98
CA PRO A 27 -2.54 -5.37 8.07
C PRO A 27 -3.73 -4.41 7.92
N ALA A 28 -4.77 -4.92 7.26
CA ALA A 28 -6.09 -4.32 7.10
C ALA A 28 -6.72 -3.91 8.46
N PRO A 29 -7.66 -2.94 8.46
CA PRO A 29 -8.24 -2.41 9.69
C PRO A 29 -8.99 -3.48 10.48
N ALA A 30 -8.68 -3.56 11.76
CA ALA A 30 -9.35 -4.39 12.75
C ALA A 30 -10.88 -4.19 12.69
N GLU A 31 -11.59 -5.26 12.39
CA GLU A 31 -12.97 -5.40 12.81
C GLU A 31 -13.03 -5.26 14.33
N GLN A 32 -14.06 -4.55 14.80
CA GLN A 32 -14.31 -4.25 16.19
C GLN A 32 -14.20 -5.52 17.02
N GLY A 33 -13.09 -5.61 17.78
CA GLY A 33 -12.97 -6.56 18.87
C GLY A 33 -14.12 -6.30 19.82
N THR A 34 -15.03 -7.26 19.91
CA THR A 34 -15.76 -7.53 21.14
C THR A 34 -14.77 -7.38 22.29
N VAL A 35 -15.02 -6.44 23.19
CA VAL A 35 -14.31 -6.33 24.46
C VAL A 35 -14.62 -7.62 25.21
N ILE A 36 -13.80 -8.62 24.98
CA ILE A 36 -13.64 -9.74 25.89
C ILE A 36 -12.89 -9.12 27.04
N GLU A 37 -13.62 -8.87 28.13
CA GLU A 37 -13.06 -8.70 29.46
C GLU A 37 -11.96 -9.74 29.64
N VAL A 38 -10.69 -9.29 29.60
CA VAL A 38 -9.55 -10.16 29.88
C VAL A 38 -9.59 -10.39 31.38
N THR A 39 -10.39 -11.38 31.78
CA THR A 39 -10.20 -12.06 33.05
C THR A 39 -8.75 -12.53 33.06
N PRO A 40 -7.92 -12.19 34.07
CA PRO A 40 -6.58 -12.75 34.16
C PRO A 40 -6.74 -14.26 34.16
N LEU A 41 -6.23 -14.91 33.11
CA LEU A 41 -6.27 -16.37 33.00
C LEU A 41 -5.69 -16.94 34.30
N PRO A 42 -6.40 -17.86 34.99
CA PRO A 42 -5.73 -18.67 36.00
C PRO A 42 -4.59 -19.39 35.28
N SER A 43 -3.37 -19.13 35.73
CA SER A 43 -2.16 -19.85 35.36
C SER A 43 -2.29 -21.30 35.83
N THR A 44 -3.09 -22.05 35.09
CA THR A 44 -3.12 -23.50 35.15
C THR A 44 -2.32 -23.92 33.93
N ALA A 45 -0.99 -23.99 34.11
CA ALA A 45 -0.16 -24.73 33.19
C ALA A 45 -0.84 -26.10 32.96
N PRO A 46 -1.13 -26.50 31.71
CA PRO A 46 -1.74 -27.79 31.48
C PRO A 46 -0.81 -28.84 32.10
N PRO A 47 -1.35 -29.86 32.78
CA PRO A 47 -0.50 -30.92 33.32
C PRO A 47 0.37 -31.41 32.18
N GLN A 48 1.70 -31.38 32.38
CA GLN A 48 2.70 -31.94 31.48
C GLN A 48 2.59 -33.48 31.49
N GLY A 49 1.39 -33.98 31.16
CA GLY A 49 1.16 -35.37 30.89
C GLY A 49 1.84 -35.70 29.58
N ARG A 50 2.68 -36.74 29.59
CA ARG A 50 3.27 -37.33 28.39
C ARG A 50 2.14 -37.60 27.38
N MET A 51 1.99 -36.73 26.38
CA MET A 51 1.00 -36.94 25.33
C MET A 51 1.32 -38.25 24.61
N GLY A 52 0.35 -39.17 24.57
CA GLY A 52 0.50 -40.44 23.88
C GLY A 52 0.85 -40.25 22.41
N VAL A 53 1.61 -41.20 21.85
CA VAL A 53 2.11 -41.16 20.47
C VAL A 53 0.99 -40.92 19.45
N LEU A 54 -0.20 -41.49 19.70
CA LEU A 54 -1.39 -41.28 18.87
C LEU A 54 -1.87 -39.82 18.85
N ARG A 55 -1.80 -39.12 19.98
CA ARG A 55 -2.19 -37.70 20.05
C ARG A 55 -1.19 -36.81 19.31
N ARG A 56 0.11 -37.13 19.39
CA ARG A 56 1.15 -36.45 18.60
C ARG A 56 1.00 -36.73 17.11
N CYS A 57 0.72 -37.97 16.74
CA CYS A 57 0.47 -38.36 15.35
C CYS A 57 -0.78 -37.68 14.80
N LYS A 58 -1.88 -37.59 15.57
CA LYS A 58 -3.09 -36.85 15.18
C LYS A 58 -2.82 -35.36 14.97
N LEU A 59 -2.11 -34.70 15.89
CA LEU A 59 -1.75 -33.28 15.74
C LEU A 59 -0.86 -33.08 14.50
N TRP A 60 0.15 -33.93 14.32
CA TRP A 60 0.99 -33.90 13.13
C TRP A 60 0.20 -34.12 11.83
N LEU A 61 -0.75 -35.05 11.81
CA LEU A 61 -1.66 -35.27 10.68
C LEU A 61 -2.59 -34.08 10.44
N GLN A 62 -3.06 -33.40 11.50
CA GLN A 62 -3.86 -32.18 11.41
C GLN A 62 -3.05 -31.01 10.84
N ASP A 63 -1.81 -30.83 11.29
CA ASP A 63 -0.93 -29.77 10.83
C ASP A 63 -0.41 -30.01 9.40
N CYS A 64 -0.24 -31.27 8.98
CA CYS A 64 0.33 -31.60 7.67
C CYS A 64 -0.70 -31.87 6.56
N PHE A 65 -1.85 -32.46 6.87
CA PHE A 65 -2.75 -33.02 5.85
C PHE A 65 -4.23 -32.76 6.06
N LEU A 66 -4.73 -32.84 7.31
CA LEU A 66 -6.17 -32.83 7.57
C LEU A 66 -6.74 -31.43 7.80
N GLY A 67 -5.90 -30.43 8.10
CA GLY A 67 -6.34 -29.08 8.47
C GLY A 67 -7.10 -29.03 9.78
N TYR A 68 -7.36 -27.82 10.28
CA TYR A 68 -8.22 -27.64 11.45
C TYR A 68 -9.69 -27.62 11.02
N PRO A 69 -10.62 -28.21 11.78
CA PRO A 69 -12.06 -28.19 11.44
C PRO A 69 -12.62 -26.78 11.16
N SER A 70 -12.03 -25.76 11.81
CA SER A 70 -12.36 -24.35 11.60
C SER A 70 -11.93 -23.79 10.24
N GLU A 71 -10.99 -24.43 9.54
CA GLU A 71 -10.52 -24.01 8.21
C GLU A 71 -11.43 -24.50 7.09
N PHE A 72 -12.29 -25.49 7.36
CA PHE A 72 -13.25 -26.04 6.41
C PHE A 72 -14.65 -25.41 6.52
N GLU A 73 -14.82 -24.39 7.35
CA GLU A 73 -16.06 -23.64 7.37
C GLU A 73 -16.23 -22.91 6.01
N PRO A 74 -17.35 -23.12 5.30
CA PRO A 74 -17.53 -22.56 3.98
C PRO A 74 -17.59 -21.03 4.08
N VAL A 75 -16.58 -20.36 3.51
CA VAL A 75 -16.57 -18.90 3.39
C VAL A 75 -17.83 -18.45 2.63
N PRO A 76 -18.59 -17.47 3.12
CA PRO A 76 -19.82 -17.06 2.46
C PRO A 76 -19.51 -16.56 1.04
N PHE A 77 -20.39 -16.91 0.10
CA PHE A 77 -20.25 -16.48 -1.29
C PHE A 77 -20.20 -14.94 -1.36
N GLY A 78 -19.12 -14.41 -1.95
CA GLY A 78 -18.89 -12.96 -2.06
C GLY A 78 -18.11 -12.33 -0.91
N ALA A 79 -17.66 -13.08 0.10
CA ALA A 79 -16.83 -12.52 1.18
C ALA A 79 -15.56 -11.82 0.66
N ALA A 80 -14.84 -12.48 -0.26
CA ALA A 80 -13.64 -11.91 -0.88
C ALA A 80 -13.95 -10.64 -1.70
N LEU A 81 -15.07 -10.63 -2.44
CA LEU A 81 -15.50 -9.45 -3.20
C LEU A 81 -15.83 -8.29 -2.25
N ARG A 82 -16.57 -8.57 -1.17
CA ARG A 82 -16.90 -7.57 -0.16
C ARG A 82 -15.63 -7.00 0.48
N ALA A 83 -14.69 -7.85 0.89
CA ALA A 83 -13.43 -7.43 1.48
C ALA A 83 -12.61 -6.52 0.54
N ASN A 84 -12.58 -6.85 -0.75
CA ASN A 84 -11.94 -6.00 -1.75
C ASN A 84 -12.63 -4.65 -1.88
N MET A 85 -13.97 -4.64 -2.01
CA MET A 85 -14.74 -3.40 -2.16
C MET A 85 -14.65 -2.51 -0.93
N THR A 86 -14.68 -3.07 0.28
CA THR A 86 -14.48 -2.31 1.52
C THR A 86 -13.09 -1.71 1.59
N THR A 87 -12.07 -2.45 1.14
CA THR A 87 -10.70 -1.94 1.07
C THR A 87 -10.58 -0.80 0.05
N MET A 88 -11.22 -0.91 -1.11
CA MET A 88 -11.25 0.16 -2.12
C MET A 88 -11.93 1.42 -1.59
N VAL A 89 -13.04 1.28 -0.84
CA VAL A 89 -13.72 2.41 -0.20
C VAL A 89 -12.82 3.06 0.85
N ALA A 90 -12.20 2.26 1.74
CA ALA A 90 -11.28 2.75 2.76
C ALA A 90 -10.07 3.49 2.14
N ASN A 91 -9.50 2.96 1.06
CA ASN A 91 -8.42 3.62 0.33
C ASN A 91 -8.88 4.92 -0.31
N GLY A 92 -10.10 4.97 -0.85
CA GLY A 92 -10.70 6.19 -1.39
C GLY A 92 -10.94 7.26 -0.32
N GLU A 93 -11.37 6.86 0.87
CA GLU A 93 -11.51 7.75 2.03
C GLU A 93 -10.16 8.29 2.50
N ALA A 94 -9.14 7.44 2.59
CA ALA A 94 -7.78 7.84 2.92
C ALA A 94 -7.21 8.81 1.87
N ALA A 95 -7.42 8.55 0.58
CA ALA A 95 -6.96 9.42 -0.50
C ALA A 95 -7.60 10.81 -0.46
N ARG A 96 -8.83 10.95 0.06
CA ARG A 96 -9.51 12.25 0.23
C ARG A 96 -8.94 13.10 1.37
N MET A 97 -8.10 12.53 2.25
CA MET A 97 -7.46 13.26 3.35
C MET A 97 -6.16 13.95 2.93
N VAL A 98 -5.81 13.91 1.64
CA VAL A 98 -4.62 14.53 1.08
C VAL A 98 -4.95 15.94 0.56
N PHE A 99 -4.25 16.96 1.04
CA PHE A 99 -4.24 18.30 0.48
C PHE A 99 -3.08 18.43 -0.53
N TYR A 100 -3.42 18.81 -1.75
CA TYR A 100 -2.45 18.99 -2.83
C TYR A 100 -1.98 20.44 -2.93
N ASP A 101 -0.91 20.69 -3.69
CA ASP A 101 -0.37 22.04 -3.89
C ASP A 101 -1.43 23.02 -4.44
N TYR A 102 -2.32 22.53 -5.31
CA TYR A 102 -3.39 23.34 -5.91
C TYR A 102 -4.56 23.67 -4.97
N ASP A 103 -4.61 23.12 -3.76
CA ASP A 103 -5.63 23.49 -2.74
C ASP A 103 -5.21 24.75 -1.96
N PHE A 104 -3.97 25.18 -2.15
CA PHE A 104 -3.42 26.40 -1.56
C PHE A 104 -3.35 27.53 -2.58
N ILE A 105 -3.21 28.76 -2.08
CA ILE A 105 -2.82 29.89 -2.93
C ILE A 105 -1.31 29.74 -3.23
N PRO A 106 -0.86 29.84 -4.50
CA PRO A 106 0.53 29.61 -4.90
C PRO A 106 1.52 30.43 -4.07
N GLY A 107 2.57 29.78 -3.57
CA GLY A 107 3.62 30.43 -2.76
C GLY A 107 3.21 30.83 -1.34
N THR A 108 1.99 30.49 -0.91
CA THR A 108 1.50 30.82 0.44
C THR A 108 1.05 29.59 1.21
N ALA A 109 0.85 29.76 2.52
CA ALA A 109 0.30 28.75 3.42
C ALA A 109 -1.24 28.74 3.48
N SER A 110 -1.90 29.74 2.89
CA SER A 110 -3.35 29.93 2.98
C SER A 110 -4.09 29.05 1.98
N LEU A 111 -5.21 28.48 2.41
CA LEU A 111 -6.11 27.72 1.55
C LEU A 111 -6.82 28.65 0.55
N ASN A 112 -7.00 28.15 -0.68
CA ASN A 112 -7.88 28.80 -1.65
C ASN A 112 -9.35 28.41 -1.40
N HIS A 113 -10.28 28.95 -2.18
CA HIS A 113 -11.71 28.65 -2.01
C HIS A 113 -12.03 27.15 -2.10
N ARG A 114 -11.43 26.44 -3.07
CA ARG A 114 -11.58 24.99 -3.23
C ARG A 114 -11.00 24.24 -2.03
N GLY A 115 -9.83 24.63 -1.55
CA GLY A 115 -9.18 24.05 -0.37
C GLY A 115 -10.00 24.24 0.90
N GLN A 116 -10.70 25.37 1.04
CA GLN A 116 -11.64 25.60 2.13
C GLN A 116 -12.86 24.68 2.05
N GLU A 117 -13.46 24.50 0.87
CA GLU A 117 -14.54 23.52 0.68
C GLU A 117 -14.09 22.08 0.96
N HIS A 118 -12.85 21.75 0.58
CA HIS A 118 -12.26 20.45 0.84
C HIS A 118 -12.05 20.24 2.34
N LEU A 119 -11.51 21.24 3.04
CA LEU A 119 -11.38 21.23 4.50
C LEU A 119 -12.74 21.05 5.19
N ALA A 120 -13.77 21.76 4.75
CA ALA A 120 -15.13 21.63 5.29
C ALA A 120 -15.69 20.21 5.09
N ARG A 121 -15.45 19.59 3.92
CA ARG A 121 -15.83 18.20 3.66
C ARG A 121 -15.10 17.22 4.59
N ILE A 122 -13.81 17.44 4.83
CA ILE A 122 -13.03 16.62 5.78
C ILE A 122 -13.59 16.78 7.19
N GLN A 123 -13.88 18.02 7.63
CA GLN A 123 -14.42 18.30 8.96
C GLN A 123 -15.76 17.58 9.22
N GLN A 124 -16.65 17.53 8.24
CA GLN A 124 -17.94 16.80 8.33
C GLN A 124 -17.76 15.29 8.53
N GLY A 125 -16.71 14.70 7.96
CA GLY A 125 -16.41 13.27 8.02
C GLY A 125 -15.37 12.88 9.07
N PHE A 126 -14.73 13.84 9.74
CA PHE A 126 -13.50 13.60 10.49
C PHE A 126 -13.66 12.56 11.62
N PHE A 127 -14.79 12.54 12.32
CA PHE A 127 -15.05 11.57 13.38
C PHE A 127 -15.39 10.16 12.88
N LYS A 128 -15.76 10.03 11.59
CA LYS A 128 -16.07 8.73 10.98
C LYS A 128 -14.80 8.03 10.49
N HIS A 129 -13.83 8.80 10.03
CA HIS A 129 -12.63 8.28 9.37
C HIS A 129 -11.38 8.60 10.19
N ASN A 130 -10.65 7.57 10.59
CA ASN A 130 -9.46 7.72 11.43
C ASN A 130 -8.17 7.71 10.59
N TYR A 131 -8.11 8.51 9.54
CA TYR A 131 -6.97 8.59 8.63
C TYR A 131 -6.13 9.85 8.92
N PRO A 132 -4.80 9.81 8.69
CA PRO A 132 -3.97 11.00 8.78
C PRO A 132 -4.32 11.98 7.67
N ILE A 133 -4.23 13.28 7.98
CA ILE A 133 -4.33 14.34 6.97
C ILE A 133 -2.94 14.53 6.41
N ILE A 134 -2.79 14.42 5.09
CA ILE A 134 -1.49 14.54 4.44
C ILE A 134 -1.44 15.83 3.66
N ILE A 135 -0.33 16.56 3.78
CA ILE A 135 -0.06 17.75 3.00
C ILE A 135 1.07 17.43 2.04
N GLU A 136 0.82 17.62 0.75
CA GLU A 136 1.83 17.40 -0.27
C GLU A 136 3.07 18.28 -0.02
N TRP A 137 4.24 17.63 0.06
CA TRP A 137 5.51 18.34 0.10
C TRP A 137 5.89 18.80 -1.31
N CYS A 138 5.41 19.97 -1.71
CA CYS A 138 5.84 20.65 -2.92
C CYS A 138 6.23 22.11 -2.61
N GLY A 139 7.23 22.63 -3.32
CA GLY A 139 7.68 24.01 -3.20
C GLY A 139 8.92 24.22 -2.32
N PRO A 140 9.19 25.48 -1.91
CA PRO A 140 10.39 25.83 -1.15
C PRO A 140 10.41 25.20 0.25
N PRO A 141 11.61 24.96 0.82
CA PRO A 141 11.74 24.39 2.15
C PRO A 141 11.04 25.27 3.20
N GLY A 142 10.31 24.65 4.13
CA GLY A 142 9.57 25.33 5.20
C GLY A 142 8.14 25.78 4.83
N LEU A 143 7.80 25.88 3.54
CA LEU A 143 6.43 26.22 3.12
C LEU A 143 5.42 25.14 3.51
N ALA A 144 5.84 23.87 3.43
CA ALA A 144 5.00 22.75 3.80
C ALA A 144 4.70 22.71 5.32
N ASP A 145 5.66 23.09 6.15
CA ASP A 145 5.45 23.24 7.60
C ASP A 145 4.55 24.44 7.92
N ALA A 146 4.69 25.55 7.19
CA ALA A 146 3.78 26.69 7.31
C ALA A 146 2.34 26.31 6.93
N ARG A 147 2.15 25.55 5.85
CA ARG A 147 0.84 25.00 5.44
C ARG A 147 0.25 24.08 6.52
N ARG A 148 1.08 23.23 7.12
CA ARG A 148 0.67 22.37 8.24
C ARG A 148 0.16 23.16 9.43
N LEU A 149 0.86 24.22 9.82
CA LEU A 149 0.45 25.08 10.94
C LEU A 149 -0.85 25.85 10.61
N ALA A 150 -0.99 26.35 9.38
CA ALA A 150 -2.20 27.01 8.91
C ALA A 150 -3.41 26.05 8.94
N LEU A 151 -3.25 24.84 8.42
CA LEU A 151 -4.32 23.83 8.46
C LEU A 151 -4.71 23.42 9.88
N LEU A 152 -3.74 23.25 10.79
CA LEU A 152 -4.05 22.95 12.19
C LEU A 152 -4.86 24.06 12.85
N ARG A 153 -4.51 25.32 12.57
CA ARG A 153 -5.29 26.48 13.01
C ARG A 153 -6.71 26.44 12.44
N ASP A 154 -6.87 26.25 11.14
CA ASP A 154 -8.18 26.26 10.48
C ASP A 154 -9.07 25.09 10.94
N LEU A 155 -8.48 23.92 11.20
CA LEU A 155 -9.18 22.78 11.81
C LEU A 155 -9.67 23.09 13.22
N SER A 156 -8.83 23.75 14.03
CA SER A 156 -9.23 24.16 15.39
C SER A 156 -10.38 25.15 15.38
N ILE A 157 -10.40 26.08 14.40
CA ILE A 157 -11.48 27.06 14.22
C ILE A 157 -12.78 26.35 13.85
N GLY A 158 -12.70 25.30 13.02
CA GLY A 158 -13.83 24.44 12.65
C GLY A 158 -14.33 23.50 13.77
N GLY A 159 -13.80 23.61 15.00
CA GLY A 159 -14.23 22.79 16.13
C GLY A 159 -13.68 21.36 16.13
N VAL A 160 -12.71 21.04 15.26
CA VAL A 160 -12.09 19.72 15.19
C VAL A 160 -10.71 19.79 15.86
N ALA A 161 -10.62 19.26 17.09
CA ALA A 161 -9.35 19.17 17.81
C ALA A 161 -8.51 18.01 17.25
N VAL A 162 -7.56 18.32 16.38
CA VAL A 162 -6.67 17.33 15.76
C VAL A 162 -5.29 17.39 16.42
N SER A 163 -4.75 16.22 16.79
CA SER A 163 -3.35 16.13 17.25
C SER A 163 -2.42 16.58 16.12
N PRO A 164 -1.40 17.41 16.39
CA PRO A 164 -0.47 17.86 15.37
C PRO A 164 0.24 16.69 14.67
N GLN A 165 0.39 15.54 15.33
CA GLN A 165 0.99 14.33 14.76
C GLN A 165 0.14 13.67 13.66
N ARG A 166 -1.18 13.92 13.63
CA ARG A 166 -2.07 13.37 12.59
C ARG A 166 -2.01 14.13 11.27
N VAL A 167 -1.57 15.38 11.30
CA VAL A 167 -1.33 16.16 10.08
C VAL A 167 0.12 15.94 9.71
N VAL A 168 0.40 15.23 8.62
CA VAL A 168 1.76 14.86 8.21
C VAL A 168 2.07 15.50 6.87
N THR A 169 3.29 16.00 6.73
CA THR A 169 3.80 16.50 5.45
C THR A 169 4.49 15.34 4.73
N GLY A 170 4.13 15.07 3.48
CA GLY A 170 4.70 13.94 2.74
C GLY A 170 4.21 13.83 1.30
N PRO A 171 4.66 12.80 0.57
CA PRO A 171 4.10 12.48 -0.74
C PRO A 171 2.62 12.04 -0.59
N PRO A 172 1.77 12.28 -1.61
CA PRO A 172 0.39 11.86 -1.57
C PRO A 172 0.29 10.31 -1.56
N ILE A 173 -0.66 9.75 -0.79
CA ILE A 173 -0.90 8.29 -0.74
C ILE A 173 -1.29 7.75 -2.11
N ALA A 174 -2.17 8.46 -2.79
CA ALA A 174 -2.54 8.18 -4.17
C ALA A 174 -1.76 9.13 -5.08
N VAL A 175 -0.65 8.63 -5.61
CA VAL A 175 0.11 9.33 -6.65
C VAL A 175 -0.71 9.24 -7.94
N GLY A 176 -1.25 10.36 -8.39
CA GLY A 176 -1.83 10.45 -9.73
C GLY A 176 -0.75 10.30 -10.80
N MET A 177 -1.14 9.97 -12.03
CA MET A 177 -0.20 10.06 -13.15
C MET A 177 0.22 11.52 -13.33
N SER A 178 1.52 11.76 -13.48
CA SER A 178 1.99 13.08 -13.88
C SER A 178 1.45 13.44 -15.27
N GLY A 179 1.42 14.73 -15.62
CA GLY A 179 0.92 15.16 -16.94
C GLY A 179 1.68 14.50 -18.10
N LEU A 180 3.00 14.31 -17.95
CA LEU A 180 3.85 13.67 -18.95
C LEU A 180 3.58 12.16 -19.04
N GLU A 181 3.48 11.46 -17.91
CA GLU A 181 3.11 10.03 -17.91
C GLU A 181 1.72 9.82 -18.52
N SER A 182 0.77 10.69 -18.17
CA SER A 182 -0.59 10.67 -18.72
C SER A 182 -0.60 10.86 -20.22
N GLU A 183 0.22 11.77 -20.76
CA GLU A 183 0.34 11.99 -22.20
C GLU A 183 0.89 10.76 -22.92
N ILE A 184 1.92 10.12 -22.36
CA ILE A 184 2.50 8.89 -22.93
C ILE A 184 1.45 7.77 -22.94
N VAL A 185 0.75 7.56 -21.82
CA VAL A 185 -0.30 6.55 -21.71
C VAL A 185 -1.43 6.84 -22.70
N TYR A 186 -1.85 8.09 -22.83
CA TYR A 186 -2.87 8.52 -23.78
C TYR A 186 -2.44 8.24 -25.23
N ARG A 187 -1.22 8.62 -25.62
CA ARG A 187 -0.70 8.33 -26.96
C ARG A 187 -0.64 6.83 -27.23
N ASN A 188 -0.19 6.03 -26.28
CA ASN A 188 -0.14 4.58 -26.42
C ASN A 188 -1.53 3.97 -26.61
N LEU A 189 -2.52 4.42 -25.83
CA LEU A 189 -3.92 3.98 -25.96
C LEU A 189 -4.51 4.38 -27.32
N LEU A 190 -4.22 5.61 -27.78
CA LEU A 190 -4.67 6.10 -29.08
C LEU A 190 -4.07 5.27 -30.21
N MET A 191 -2.77 4.98 -30.16
CA MET A 191 -2.08 4.14 -31.14
C MET A 191 -2.63 2.70 -31.15
N GLN A 192 -2.91 2.12 -29.98
CA GLN A 192 -3.54 0.80 -29.87
C GLN A 192 -4.95 0.81 -30.48
N THR A 193 -5.74 1.84 -30.20
CA THR A 193 -7.10 1.99 -30.74
C THR A 193 -7.08 2.14 -32.26
N GLN A 194 -6.15 2.93 -32.81
CA GLN A 194 -6.01 3.15 -34.25
C GLN A 194 -5.48 1.93 -35.00
N SER A 195 -4.57 1.16 -34.39
CA SER A 195 -3.93 0.00 -35.03
C SER A 195 -4.73 -1.29 -34.89
N ALA A 196 -5.51 -1.46 -33.82
CA ALA A 196 -6.21 -2.72 -33.53
C ALA A 196 -7.74 -2.63 -33.54
N GLY A 197 -8.34 -1.43 -33.54
CA GLY A 197 -9.77 -1.26 -33.25
C GLY A 197 -10.13 -1.79 -31.85
N ILE A 198 -11.37 -1.56 -31.39
CA ILE A 198 -11.85 -2.20 -30.16
C ILE A 198 -12.01 -3.70 -30.45
N SER A 199 -10.93 -4.46 -30.31
CA SER A 199 -11.00 -5.91 -30.19
C SER A 199 -11.56 -6.20 -28.80
N MET A 200 -12.88 -6.36 -28.71
CA MET A 200 -13.51 -7.04 -27.58
C MET A 200 -13.02 -8.50 -27.58
N SER A 201 -11.82 -8.71 -27.05
CA SER A 201 -11.28 -10.04 -26.78
C SER A 201 -10.58 -9.97 -25.44
N GLY A 202 -11.26 -10.51 -24.43
CA GLY A 202 -10.70 -10.75 -23.11
C GLY A 202 -9.40 -11.53 -23.21
N GLY A 203 -8.53 -11.28 -22.23
CA GLY A 203 -7.16 -11.75 -22.13
C GLY A 203 -6.85 -13.09 -22.80
N VAL A 204 -5.96 -13.04 -23.80
CA VAL A 204 -5.05 -14.13 -24.10
C VAL A 204 -3.67 -13.52 -24.31
N SER A 205 -2.76 -13.81 -23.37
CA SER A 205 -1.33 -13.57 -23.49
C SER A 205 -0.81 -14.17 -24.79
N ARG A 206 -0.40 -13.33 -25.74
CA ARG A 206 0.35 -13.78 -26.91
C ARG A 206 1.85 -13.74 -26.59
N SER A 207 2.33 -14.82 -25.98
CA SER A 207 3.74 -15.21 -26.06
C SER A 207 3.99 -15.64 -27.50
N GLY A 208 4.84 -14.92 -28.22
CA GLY A 208 5.20 -15.22 -29.59
C GLY A 208 6.48 -14.52 -29.97
N ASN A 209 7.56 -15.31 -30.06
CA ASN A 209 8.90 -14.93 -30.47
C ASN A 209 8.91 -13.89 -31.61
N ALA A 210 9.53 -12.74 -31.35
CA ALA A 210 9.85 -11.77 -32.38
C ALA A 210 11.00 -12.32 -33.24
N THR A 211 10.68 -12.74 -34.46
CA THR A 211 11.65 -12.82 -35.56
C THR A 211 12.10 -11.40 -35.88
N PRO A 212 13.40 -11.10 -35.98
CA PRO A 212 13.87 -9.77 -36.36
C PRO A 212 13.42 -9.44 -37.78
N GLN A 213 12.54 -8.45 -37.91
CA GLN A 213 12.09 -7.89 -39.18
C GLN A 213 13.25 -7.10 -39.80
N ALA A 214 13.64 -7.50 -41.02
CA ALA A 214 14.70 -6.81 -41.78
C ALA A 214 14.28 -5.36 -42.10
N PRO A 215 15.23 -4.40 -42.07
CA PRO A 215 14.93 -3.00 -42.37
C PRO A 215 14.53 -2.82 -43.86
N PRO A 216 13.62 -1.89 -44.17
CA PRO A 216 13.19 -1.64 -45.53
C PRO A 216 14.33 -1.06 -46.40
N PRO A 217 14.36 -1.38 -47.71
CA PRO A 217 15.38 -0.86 -48.63
C PRO A 217 15.23 0.66 -48.82
N ALA A 218 16.38 1.33 -48.89
CA ALA A 218 16.46 2.79 -49.06
C ALA A 218 15.85 3.25 -50.40
N PRO A 219 15.26 4.46 -50.45
CA PRO A 219 14.69 5.00 -51.68
C PRO A 219 15.77 5.29 -52.72
N VAL A 220 15.55 4.81 -53.94
CA VAL A 220 16.35 5.10 -55.13
C VAL A 220 16.10 6.56 -55.51
N GLN A 221 17.13 7.40 -55.45
CA GLN A 221 17.06 8.78 -55.95
C GLN A 221 17.27 8.79 -57.48
N PRO A 222 16.50 9.59 -58.23
CA PRO A 222 16.77 9.87 -59.64
C PRO A 222 17.94 10.86 -59.83
#